data_AF-A0A9Q1J630-F1
#
_entry.id   AF-A0A9Q1J630-F1
#
_cell.length_a   1.000
_cell.length_b   1.000
_cell.length_c   1.000
_cell.angle_alpha   90.00
_cell.angle_beta   90.00
_cell.angle_gamma   90.00
#
_symmetry.space_group_name_H-M   'P 1'
#
loop_
_entity.id
_entity.type
_entity.pdbx_description
1 polymer ?
#
loop_
_entity_poly.entity_id
_entity_poly.type
_entity_poly.pdbx_seq_one_letter_code
_entity_poly.pdbx_strand_id
1 'polypeptide(L)'
;MASEMLCSLHNEKLKLFCFVDQIPVCVICQTSEKHENHKLRPVQEAAKEFKDKLRTAMAPMQEKLKAFNKMKLICDQTAEHIKSQAQCTERQIKMEFEKLQQFLKGEEAARIASLRAEEEQKSQMMKEKIEKMTEEISSLSEQIRAIEQELGAEDASFLQGYKDTQHRAQCTLADPEEVSEALIDVAKHLGNLKYRVWEKMLGTVQYTPVTLDPNTAHPNLSLSEDLIRVRYSALTVQRKLQRVRVQLDWDRGEVSFSDSSDNTTLYTFKHSFTERLFPVFGPGSLRICPLKVSVTVE
;
A
#
# COMPACT_ATOMS: atom_id res chain seq x y z
N MET A 1 -24.82 10.51 57.76
CA MET A 1 -24.85 11.07 59.13
C MET A 1 -23.47 11.64 59.42
N ALA A 2 -23.37 12.93 59.75
CA ALA A 2 -22.09 13.53 60.10
C ALA A 2 -21.67 13.01 61.49
N SER A 3 -20.57 12.28 61.56
CA SER A 3 -19.95 11.91 62.84
C SER A 3 -19.51 13.21 63.53
N GLU A 4 -20.02 13.47 64.74
CA GLU A 4 -19.61 14.65 65.51
C GLU A 4 -18.16 14.45 65.97
N MET A 5 -17.26 15.23 65.37
CA MET A 5 -15.84 15.19 65.72
C MET A 5 -15.63 15.91 67.07
N LEU A 6 -15.25 15.15 68.10
CA LEU A 6 -15.00 15.64 69.45
C LEU A 6 -13.50 15.80 69.71
N CYS A 7 -13.15 16.78 70.55
CA CYS A 7 -11.79 16.95 71.06
C CYS A 7 -11.43 15.78 71.97
N SER A 8 -10.32 15.11 71.69
CA SER A 8 -9.83 13.98 72.50
C SER A 8 -9.48 14.36 73.94
N LEU A 9 -9.15 15.62 74.20
CA LEU A 9 -8.73 16.10 75.53
C LEU A 9 -9.90 16.59 76.39
N HIS A 10 -10.91 17.19 75.76
CA HIS A 10 -11.99 17.89 76.47
C HIS A 10 -13.38 17.30 76.20
N ASN A 11 -13.47 16.28 75.33
CA ASN A 11 -14.71 15.68 74.85
C ASN A 11 -15.73 16.70 74.29
N GLU A 12 -15.25 17.87 73.88
CA GLU A 12 -16.04 18.99 73.39
C GLU A 12 -16.00 19.10 71.87
N LYS A 13 -17.07 19.65 71.27
CA LYS A 13 -17.17 19.76 69.80
C LYS A 13 -16.03 20.61 69.22
N LEU A 14 -15.38 20.11 68.17
CA LEU A 14 -14.34 20.83 67.45
C LEU A 14 -14.97 21.96 66.61
N LYS A 15 -14.88 23.19 67.11
CA LYS A 15 -15.51 24.38 66.51
C LYS A 15 -14.51 25.38 65.94
N LEU A 16 -13.23 25.30 66.34
CA LEU A 16 -12.16 26.20 65.90
C LEU A 16 -11.08 25.43 65.13
N PHE A 17 -10.30 26.12 64.29
CA PHE A 17 -9.16 25.58 63.56
C PHE A 17 -7.91 26.42 63.85
N CYS A 18 -6.84 25.76 64.27
CA CYS A 18 -5.54 26.37 64.53
C CYS A 18 -4.73 26.41 63.23
N PHE A 19 -4.37 27.61 62.76
CA PHE A 19 -3.60 27.77 61.51
C PHE A 19 -2.11 27.47 61.66
N VAL A 20 -1.59 27.50 62.90
CA VAL A 20 -0.19 27.16 63.20
C VAL A 20 -0.02 25.65 63.19
N ASP A 21 -0.84 24.96 63.98
CA ASP A 21 -0.77 23.49 64.15
C ASP A 21 -1.53 22.72 63.05
N GLN A 22 -2.30 23.42 62.21
CA GLN A 22 -3.15 22.88 61.14
C GLN A 22 -4.15 21.80 61.59
N ILE A 23 -4.68 21.93 62.81
CA ILE A 23 -5.66 20.99 63.38
C ILE A 23 -6.93 21.69 63.86
N PRO A 24 -8.09 21.00 63.80
CA PRO A 24 -9.30 21.46 64.47
C PRO A 24 -9.19 21.28 65.99
N VAL A 25 -9.67 22.28 66.74
CA VAL A 25 -9.63 22.33 68.21
C VAL A 25 -11.01 22.74 68.77
N CYS A 26 -11.30 22.38 70.03
CA CYS A 26 -12.53 22.82 70.69
C CYS A 26 -12.38 24.22 71.32
N VAL A 27 -13.47 24.77 71.84
CA VAL A 27 -13.47 26.10 72.48
C VAL A 27 -12.63 26.16 73.77
N ILE A 28 -12.46 25.03 74.46
CA ILE A 28 -11.64 24.96 75.69
C ILE A 28 -10.14 24.97 75.32
N CYS A 29 -9.76 24.37 74.18
CA CYS A 29 -8.39 24.43 73.67
C CYS A 29 -7.92 25.86 73.38
N GLN A 30 -8.83 26.79 73.08
CA GLN A 30 -8.50 28.20 72.83
C GLN A 30 -7.84 28.88 74.03
N THR A 31 -8.22 28.50 75.24
CA THR A 31 -7.68 29.06 76.50
C THR A 31 -6.55 28.21 77.08
N SER A 32 -6.11 27.17 76.37
CA SER A 32 -4.99 26.33 76.79
C SER A 32 -3.67 26.99 76.42
N GLU A 33 -2.66 26.86 77.29
CA GLU A 33 -1.27 27.25 77.02
C GLU A 33 -0.75 26.72 75.67
N LYS A 34 -1.23 25.54 75.23
CA LYS A 34 -0.82 24.92 73.95
C LYS A 34 -1.17 25.72 72.70
N HIS A 35 -2.19 26.57 72.75
CA HIS A 35 -2.61 27.40 71.63
C HIS A 35 -2.58 28.90 71.97
N GLU A 36 -1.80 29.26 72.99
CA GLU A 36 -1.61 30.65 73.39
C GLU A 36 -1.00 31.44 72.22
N ASN A 37 -1.65 32.55 71.86
CA ASN A 37 -1.30 33.39 70.70
C ASN A 37 -1.43 32.71 69.31
N HIS A 38 -1.95 31.49 69.19
CA HIS A 38 -2.18 30.87 67.89
C HIS A 38 -3.39 31.51 67.19
N LYS A 39 -3.29 31.68 65.87
CA LYS A 39 -4.41 32.17 65.06
C LYS A 39 -5.48 31.08 64.93
N LEU A 40 -6.63 31.32 65.55
CA LEU A 40 -7.80 30.44 65.54
C LEU A 40 -8.96 31.09 64.77
N ARG A 41 -9.64 30.31 63.91
CA ARG A 41 -10.93 30.73 63.29
C ARG A 41 -11.96 29.61 63.38
N PRO A 42 -13.26 29.89 63.24
CA PRO A 42 -14.27 28.84 63.12
C PRO A 42 -13.91 27.83 62.03
N VAL A 43 -14.13 26.54 62.31
CA VAL A 43 -13.80 25.43 61.38
C VAL A 43 -14.48 25.63 60.03
N GLN A 44 -15.71 26.16 60.01
CA GLN A 44 -16.45 26.40 58.77
C GLN A 44 -15.76 27.44 57.88
N GLU A 45 -15.21 28.50 58.45
CA GLU A 45 -14.48 29.55 57.72
C GLU A 45 -13.14 29.03 57.20
N ALA A 46 -12.37 28.35 58.06
CA ALA A 46 -11.09 27.75 57.66
C ALA A 46 -11.30 26.67 56.58
N ALA A 47 -12.30 25.80 56.74
CA ALA A 47 -12.63 24.78 55.75
C ALA A 47 -13.06 25.39 54.41
N LYS A 48 -13.82 26.49 54.42
CA LYS A 48 -14.17 27.22 53.19
C LYS A 48 -12.91 27.73 52.50
N GLU A 49 -12.02 28.41 53.23
CA GLU A 49 -10.75 28.94 52.70
C GLU A 49 -9.87 27.85 52.09
N PHE A 50 -9.66 26.72 52.79
CA PHE A 50 -8.85 25.62 52.26
C PHE A 50 -9.53 24.90 51.08
N LYS A 51 -10.86 24.72 51.10
CA LYS A 51 -11.59 24.17 49.96
C LYS A 51 -11.47 25.06 48.73
N ASP A 52 -11.55 26.38 48.89
CA ASP A 52 -11.41 27.33 47.77
C ASP A 52 -9.96 27.36 47.24
N LYS A 53 -8.95 27.29 48.12
CA LYS A 53 -7.54 27.10 47.72
C LYS A 53 -7.34 25.81 46.94
N LEU A 54 -7.90 24.68 47.40
CA LEU A 54 -7.80 23.38 46.72
C LEU A 54 -8.54 23.37 45.37
N ARG A 55 -9.74 23.97 45.30
CA ARG A 55 -10.48 24.14 44.02
C ARG A 55 -9.66 24.93 43.01
N THR A 56 -9.04 26.03 43.46
CA THR A 56 -8.19 26.87 42.61
C THR A 56 -6.95 26.10 42.15
N ALA A 57 -6.31 25.32 43.04
CA ALA A 57 -5.17 24.49 42.71
C ALA A 57 -5.50 23.29 41.80
N MET A 58 -6.76 22.82 41.82
CA MET A 58 -7.23 21.72 40.99
C MET A 58 -7.46 22.13 39.52
N ALA A 59 -7.84 23.38 39.25
CA ALA A 59 -8.08 23.88 37.90
C ALA A 59 -6.91 23.62 36.91
N PRO A 60 -5.63 23.96 37.20
CA PRO A 60 -4.52 23.67 36.29
C PRO A 60 -4.27 22.17 36.10
N MET A 61 -4.59 21.33 37.09
CA MET A 61 -4.49 19.87 36.95
C MET A 61 -5.54 19.33 35.98
N GLN A 62 -6.76 19.87 36.00
CA GLN A 62 -7.82 19.50 35.05
C GLN A 62 -7.47 19.91 33.62
N GLU A 63 -6.88 21.09 33.41
CA GLU A 63 -6.41 21.52 32.09
C GLU A 63 -5.24 20.65 31.58
N LYS A 64 -4.29 20.29 32.45
CA LYS A 64 -3.24 19.33 32.10
C LYS A 64 -3.83 17.97 31.71
N LEU A 65 -4.83 17.47 32.45
CA LEU A 65 -5.49 16.20 32.14
C LEU A 65 -6.12 16.22 30.74
N LYS A 66 -6.81 17.31 30.37
CA LYS A 66 -7.36 17.49 29.01
C LYS A 66 -6.24 17.47 27.95
N ALA A 67 -5.14 18.18 28.19
CA ALA A 67 -4.00 18.21 27.27
C ALA A 67 -3.36 16.83 27.08
N PHE A 68 -3.16 16.07 28.17
CA PHE A 68 -2.63 14.71 28.10
C PHE A 68 -3.57 13.76 27.34
N ASN A 69 -4.88 13.85 27.57
CA ASN A 69 -5.85 13.04 26.84
C ASN A 69 -5.87 13.38 25.34
N LYS A 70 -5.76 14.66 24.95
CA LYS A 70 -5.64 15.08 23.55
C LYS A 70 -4.37 14.51 22.91
N MET A 71 -3.23 14.63 23.59
CA MET A 71 -1.96 14.09 23.09
C MET A 71 -2.01 12.57 22.94
N LYS A 72 -2.56 11.87 23.93
CA LYS A 72 -2.73 10.42 23.87
C LYS A 72 -3.50 10.00 22.61
N LEU A 73 -4.62 10.65 22.32
CA LEU A 73 -5.41 10.37 21.11
C LEU A 73 -4.59 10.56 19.83
N ILE A 74 -3.77 11.62 19.75
CA ILE A 74 -2.89 11.87 18.61
C ILE A 74 -1.84 10.75 18.49
N CYS A 75 -1.23 10.32 19.61
CA CYS A 75 -0.28 9.21 19.61
C CYS A 75 -0.92 7.90 19.15
N ASP A 76 -2.12 7.57 19.65
CA ASP A 76 -2.87 6.37 19.28
C ASP A 76 -3.17 6.38 17.77
N GLN A 77 -3.63 7.51 17.23
CA GLN A 77 -3.86 7.68 15.77
C GLN A 77 -2.57 7.57 14.96
N THR A 78 -1.47 8.12 15.45
CA THR A 78 -0.16 8.06 14.79
C THR A 78 0.35 6.63 14.73
N ALA A 79 0.17 5.84 15.79
CA ALA A 79 0.58 4.43 15.81
C ALA A 79 -0.18 3.59 14.76
N GLU A 80 -1.49 3.79 14.64
CA GLU A 80 -2.30 3.14 13.60
C GLU A 80 -1.92 3.59 12.19
N HIS A 81 -1.57 4.87 12.02
CA HIS A 81 -1.09 5.39 10.75
C HIS A 81 0.25 4.77 10.35
N ILE A 82 1.22 4.67 11.27
CA ILE A 82 2.52 4.02 11.04
C ILE A 82 2.32 2.59 10.53
N LYS A 83 1.42 1.83 11.18
CA LYS A 83 1.10 0.45 10.79
C LYS A 83 0.50 0.39 9.39
N SER A 84 -0.47 1.26 9.10
CA SER A 84 -1.14 1.32 7.79
C SER A 84 -0.18 1.72 6.68
N GLN A 85 0.71 2.69 6.95
CA GLN A 85 1.74 3.15 6.03
C GLN A 85 2.72 2.02 5.70
N ALA A 86 3.24 1.33 6.72
CA ALA A 86 4.14 0.20 6.52
C ALA A 86 3.54 -0.90 5.65
N GLN A 87 2.28 -1.30 5.92
CA GLN A 87 1.57 -2.29 5.11
C GLN A 87 1.30 -1.83 3.67
N CYS A 88 1.03 -0.54 3.47
CA CYS A 88 0.83 0.00 2.12
C CYS A 88 2.13 0.02 1.33
N THR A 89 3.23 0.47 1.95
CA THR A 89 4.56 0.48 1.35
C THR A 89 5.03 -0.94 1.02
N GLU A 90 4.80 -1.91 1.90
CA GLU A 90 5.13 -3.32 1.65
C GLU A 90 4.40 -3.85 0.40
N ARG A 91 3.11 -3.54 0.25
CA ARG A 91 2.33 -3.93 -0.93
C ARG A 91 2.88 -3.31 -2.22
N GLN A 92 3.20 -2.02 -2.19
CA GLN A 92 3.78 -1.33 -3.36
C GLN A 92 5.14 -1.93 -3.75
N ILE A 93 6.01 -2.21 -2.78
CA ILE A 93 7.29 -2.89 -3.03
C ILE A 93 7.04 -4.23 -3.73
N LYS A 94 6.12 -5.06 -3.23
CA LYS A 94 5.78 -6.36 -3.85
C LYS A 94 5.28 -6.19 -5.29
N MET A 95 4.37 -5.25 -5.54
CA MET A 95 3.82 -4.98 -6.86
C MET A 95 4.90 -4.55 -7.87
N GLU A 96 5.84 -3.68 -7.48
CA GLU A 96 6.93 -3.28 -8.37
C GLU A 96 7.87 -4.46 -8.69
N PHE A 97 8.22 -5.29 -7.71
CA PHE A 97 9.02 -6.49 -7.95
C PHE A 97 8.30 -7.53 -8.82
N GLU A 98 6.99 -7.69 -8.66
CA GLU A 98 6.18 -8.56 -9.51
C GLU A 98 6.22 -8.13 -10.98
N LYS A 99 6.15 -6.81 -11.27
CA LYS A 99 6.30 -6.30 -12.63
C LYS A 99 7.64 -6.68 -13.25
N LEU A 100 8.74 -6.54 -12.49
CA LEU A 100 10.08 -6.93 -12.97
C LEU A 100 10.17 -8.45 -13.20
N GLN A 101 9.61 -9.26 -12.29
CA GLN A 101 9.58 -10.71 -12.46
C GLN A 101 8.74 -11.14 -13.67
N GLN A 102 7.60 -10.51 -13.91
CA GLN A 102 6.77 -10.76 -15.09
C GLN A 102 7.51 -10.42 -16.38
N PHE A 103 8.23 -9.29 -16.41
CA PHE A 103 9.09 -8.92 -17.53
C PHE A 103 10.15 -10.00 -17.81
N LEU A 104 10.87 -10.46 -16.77
CA LEU A 104 11.91 -11.48 -16.92
C LEU A 104 11.34 -12.81 -17.42
N LYS A 105 10.21 -13.26 -16.89
CA LYS A 105 9.51 -14.46 -17.37
C LYS A 105 9.08 -14.31 -18.83
N GLY A 106 8.62 -13.13 -19.24
CA GLY A 106 8.26 -12.82 -20.62
C GLY A 106 9.46 -12.90 -21.57
N GLU A 107 10.59 -12.30 -21.20
CA GLU A 107 11.82 -12.35 -22.00
C GLU A 107 12.40 -13.78 -22.09
N GLU A 108 12.35 -14.55 -20.99
CA GLU A 108 12.75 -15.96 -20.98
C GLU A 108 11.86 -16.78 -21.94
N ALA A 109 10.54 -16.66 -21.81
CA ALA A 109 9.59 -17.38 -22.67
C ALA A 109 9.76 -17.03 -24.15
N ALA A 110 9.94 -15.74 -24.48
CA ALA A 110 10.19 -15.29 -25.84
C ALA A 110 11.51 -15.87 -26.41
N ARG A 111 12.56 -15.94 -25.58
CA ARG A 111 13.84 -16.53 -25.99
C ARG A 111 13.71 -18.04 -26.26
N ILE A 112 13.05 -18.76 -25.36
CA ILE A 112 12.79 -20.20 -25.53
C ILE A 112 11.94 -20.45 -26.79
N ALA A 113 10.90 -19.65 -27.02
CA ALA A 113 10.07 -19.76 -28.20
C ALA A 113 10.87 -19.55 -29.49
N SER A 114 11.76 -18.55 -29.53
CA SER A 114 12.65 -18.33 -30.68
C SER A 114 13.61 -19.49 -30.92
N LEU A 115 14.11 -20.15 -29.87
CA LEU A 115 14.94 -21.34 -29.97
C LEU A 115 14.15 -22.53 -30.52
N ARG A 116 12.92 -22.77 -30.01
CA ARG A 116 12.04 -23.85 -30.47
C ARG A 116 11.64 -23.68 -31.94
N ALA A 117 11.38 -22.46 -32.38
CA ALA A 117 11.09 -22.19 -33.79
C ALA A 117 12.28 -22.53 -34.70
N GLU A 118 13.51 -22.24 -34.26
CA GLU A 118 14.71 -22.59 -35.00
C GLU A 118 14.96 -24.11 -35.02
N GLU A 119 14.77 -24.78 -33.88
CA GLU A 119 14.83 -26.25 -33.77
C GLU A 119 13.87 -26.93 -34.74
N GLU A 120 12.60 -26.50 -34.77
CA GLU A 120 11.58 -27.04 -35.65
C GLU A 120 11.97 -26.84 -37.12
N GLN A 121 12.38 -25.62 -37.49
CA GLN A 121 12.81 -25.31 -38.85
C GLN A 121 13.98 -26.20 -39.30
N LYS A 122 15.03 -26.32 -38.48
CA LYS A 122 16.22 -27.12 -38.80
C LYS A 122 15.92 -28.62 -38.83
N SER A 123 15.07 -29.10 -37.93
CA SER A 123 14.65 -30.50 -37.88
C SER A 123 13.81 -30.90 -39.10
N GLN A 124 12.87 -30.04 -39.49
CA GLN A 124 12.03 -30.28 -40.66
C GLN A 124 12.86 -30.29 -41.96
N MET A 125 13.80 -29.34 -42.11
CA MET A 125 14.73 -29.34 -43.23
C MET A 125 15.54 -30.65 -43.30
N MET A 126 16.05 -31.14 -42.17
CA MET A 126 16.81 -32.40 -42.15
C MET A 126 15.92 -33.59 -42.51
N LYS A 127 14.68 -33.61 -42.02
CA LYS A 127 13.71 -34.67 -42.35
C LYS A 127 13.45 -34.76 -43.84
N GLU A 128 13.18 -33.64 -44.51
CA GLU A 128 12.94 -33.59 -45.96
C GLU A 128 14.18 -34.06 -46.75
N LYS A 129 15.38 -33.68 -46.29
CA LYS A 129 16.64 -34.11 -46.93
C LYS A 129 16.89 -35.60 -46.76
N ILE A 130 16.57 -36.17 -45.60
CA ILE A 130 16.63 -37.63 -45.34
C ILE A 130 15.62 -38.38 -46.19
N GLU A 131 14.38 -37.90 -46.30
CA GLU A 131 13.32 -38.52 -47.12
C GLU A 131 13.76 -38.58 -48.59
N LYS A 132 14.24 -37.45 -49.14
CA LYS A 132 14.77 -37.40 -50.50
C LYS A 132 15.93 -38.38 -50.72
N MET A 133 16.90 -38.40 -49.81
CA MET A 133 18.02 -39.36 -49.90
C MET A 133 17.53 -40.81 -49.80
N THR A 134 16.51 -41.09 -48.98
CA THR A 134 15.95 -42.44 -48.83
C THR A 134 15.27 -42.90 -50.12
N GLU A 135 14.58 -42.00 -50.84
CA GLU A 135 13.99 -42.28 -52.15
C GLU A 135 15.07 -42.54 -53.20
N GLU A 136 16.12 -41.72 -53.26
CA GLU A 136 17.25 -41.89 -54.17
C GLU A 136 18.00 -43.21 -53.90
N ILE A 137 18.27 -43.53 -52.63
CA ILE A 137 18.89 -44.80 -52.19
C ILE A 137 18.03 -45.99 -52.62
N SER A 138 16.70 -45.89 -52.42
CA SER A 138 15.77 -46.95 -52.80
C SER A 138 15.78 -47.18 -54.31
N SER A 139 15.64 -46.11 -55.10
CA SER A 139 15.70 -46.19 -56.57
C SER A 139 17.01 -46.81 -57.08
N LEU A 140 18.14 -46.38 -56.51
CA LEU A 140 19.44 -46.91 -56.89
C LEU A 140 19.59 -48.38 -56.50
N SER A 141 19.10 -48.76 -55.32
CA SER A 141 19.13 -50.16 -54.85
C SER A 141 18.29 -51.09 -55.73
N GLU A 142 17.14 -50.62 -56.23
CA GLU A 142 16.32 -51.39 -57.16
C GLU A 142 16.98 -51.57 -58.52
N GLN A 143 17.64 -50.52 -59.03
CA GLN A 143 18.41 -50.60 -60.27
C GLN A 143 19.58 -51.58 -60.15
N ILE A 144 20.35 -51.51 -59.05
CA ILE A 144 21.44 -52.47 -58.77
C ILE A 144 20.90 -53.90 -58.72
N ARG A 145 19.82 -54.14 -57.95
CA ARG A 145 19.20 -55.46 -57.83
C ARG A 145 18.74 -56.03 -59.18
N ALA A 146 18.16 -55.20 -60.04
CA ALA A 146 17.72 -55.62 -61.37
C ALA A 146 18.91 -56.02 -62.27
N ILE A 147 20.02 -55.29 -62.18
CA ILE A 147 21.26 -55.61 -62.90
C ILE A 147 21.88 -56.90 -62.36
N GLU A 148 21.96 -57.06 -61.03
CA GLU A 148 22.46 -58.28 -60.39
C GLU A 148 21.65 -59.53 -60.79
N GLN A 149 20.32 -59.40 -60.91
CA GLN A 149 19.46 -60.50 -61.33
C GLN A 149 19.71 -60.91 -62.79
N GLU A 150 19.93 -59.96 -63.69
CA GLU A 150 20.26 -60.25 -65.09
C GLU A 150 21.66 -60.84 -65.24
N LEU A 151 22.62 -60.40 -64.42
CA LEU A 151 23.97 -61.00 -64.36
C LEU A 151 23.95 -62.47 -63.91
N GLY A 152 22.93 -62.90 -63.17
CA GLY A 152 22.74 -64.30 -62.75
C GLY A 152 21.93 -65.18 -63.71
N ALA A 153 21.46 -64.64 -64.85
CA ALA A 153 20.69 -65.39 -65.83
C ALA A 153 21.57 -66.31 -66.70
N GLU A 154 20.97 -67.34 -67.32
CA GLU A 154 21.68 -68.19 -68.29
C GLU A 154 22.18 -67.38 -69.50
N ASP A 155 23.35 -67.75 -70.04
CA ASP A 155 24.10 -66.99 -71.06
C ASP A 155 23.25 -66.50 -72.24
N ALA A 156 22.37 -67.36 -72.77
CA ALA A 156 21.50 -67.00 -73.89
C ALA A 156 20.47 -65.93 -73.52
N SER A 157 19.90 -66.01 -72.31
CA SER A 157 18.93 -65.03 -71.79
C SER A 157 19.60 -63.71 -71.42
N PHE A 158 20.80 -63.77 -70.82
CA PHE A 158 21.63 -62.61 -70.54
C PHE A 158 21.99 -61.82 -71.81
N LEU A 159 22.48 -62.51 -72.85
CA LEU A 159 22.85 -61.87 -74.12
C LEU A 159 21.65 -61.22 -74.82
N GLN A 160 20.45 -61.77 -74.65
CA GLN A 160 19.24 -61.19 -75.20
C GLN A 160 18.83 -59.88 -74.48
N GLY A 161 19.04 -59.80 -73.16
CA GLY A 161 18.72 -58.62 -72.34
C GLY A 161 19.86 -57.58 -72.20
N TYR A 162 21.09 -57.92 -72.60
CA TYR A 162 22.30 -57.13 -72.33
C TYR A 162 22.20 -55.64 -72.70
N LYS A 163 21.55 -55.31 -73.83
CA LYS A 163 21.39 -53.91 -74.25
C LYS A 163 20.54 -53.11 -73.26
N ASP A 164 19.51 -53.72 -72.69
CA ASP A 164 18.62 -53.08 -71.73
C ASP A 164 19.29 -52.98 -70.34
N THR A 165 20.12 -53.94 -69.97
CA THR A 165 20.97 -53.90 -68.77
C THR A 165 21.99 -52.77 -68.87
N GLN A 166 22.66 -52.66 -70.02
CA GLN A 166 23.70 -51.65 -70.28
C GLN A 166 23.12 -50.23 -70.18
N HIS A 167 21.92 -50.01 -70.71
CA HIS A 167 21.23 -48.73 -70.58
C HIS A 167 20.84 -48.44 -69.12
N ARG A 168 20.36 -49.44 -68.36
CA ARG A 168 20.06 -49.29 -66.93
C ARG A 168 21.30 -49.00 -66.08
N ALA A 169 22.45 -49.54 -66.45
CA ALA A 169 23.70 -49.34 -65.72
C ALA A 169 24.28 -47.92 -65.85
N GLN A 170 23.77 -47.09 -66.76
CA GLN A 170 24.17 -45.68 -66.87
C GLN A 170 23.50 -44.85 -65.77
N CYS A 171 24.14 -44.81 -64.59
CA CYS A 171 23.71 -43.96 -63.49
C CYS A 171 23.99 -42.48 -63.81
N THR A 172 22.96 -41.63 -63.66
CA THR A 172 23.02 -40.17 -63.89
C THR A 172 22.74 -39.35 -62.64
N LEU A 173 22.63 -40.00 -61.47
CA LEU A 173 22.37 -39.34 -60.20
C LEU A 173 23.57 -38.47 -59.80
N ALA A 174 23.28 -37.27 -59.28
CA ALA A 174 24.29 -36.38 -58.72
C ALA A 174 24.74 -36.89 -57.34
N ASP A 175 25.96 -36.54 -56.96
CA ASP A 175 26.49 -36.87 -55.64
C ASP A 175 25.68 -36.17 -54.52
N PRO A 176 25.52 -36.81 -53.35
CA PRO A 176 24.82 -36.20 -52.23
C PRO A 176 25.49 -34.90 -51.77
N GLU A 177 24.72 -33.81 -51.70
CA GLU A 177 25.22 -32.53 -51.19
C GLU A 177 25.36 -32.53 -49.67
N GLU A 178 26.50 -32.04 -49.19
CA GLU A 178 26.78 -31.81 -47.77
C GLU A 178 25.82 -30.76 -47.17
N VAL A 179 25.35 -31.00 -45.94
CA VAL A 179 24.42 -30.09 -45.27
C VAL A 179 25.19 -29.02 -44.50
N SER A 180 25.28 -27.81 -45.07
CA SER A 180 25.79 -26.63 -44.35
C SER A 180 24.67 -26.01 -43.49
N GLU A 181 25.04 -25.41 -42.35
CA GLU A 181 24.13 -24.67 -41.45
C GLU A 181 22.96 -25.47 -40.84
N ALA A 182 23.09 -26.78 -40.63
CA ALA A 182 22.02 -27.61 -40.06
C ALA A 182 21.78 -27.40 -38.55
N LEU A 183 22.78 -26.90 -37.83
CA LEU A 183 22.77 -26.84 -36.38
C LEU A 183 22.12 -25.56 -35.85
N ILE A 184 21.77 -25.61 -34.56
CA ILE A 184 21.28 -24.45 -33.80
C ILE A 184 22.39 -23.42 -33.66
N ASP A 185 22.07 -22.16 -33.93
CA ASP A 185 22.92 -21.01 -33.65
C ASP A 185 22.88 -20.66 -32.15
N VAL A 186 23.66 -21.41 -31.36
CA VAL A 186 23.76 -21.21 -29.92
C VAL A 186 24.22 -19.78 -29.56
N ALA A 187 25.10 -19.20 -30.38
CA ALA A 187 25.64 -17.85 -30.15
C ALA A 187 24.56 -16.77 -30.30
N LYS A 188 23.65 -16.90 -31.27
CA LYS A 188 22.48 -16.01 -31.41
C LYS A 188 21.56 -16.03 -30.19
N HIS A 189 21.38 -17.20 -29.55
CA HIS A 189 20.48 -17.36 -28.41
C HIS A 189 21.11 -16.95 -27.08
N LEU A 190 22.36 -17.31 -26.84
CA LEU A 190 23.05 -17.10 -25.55
C LEU A 190 23.99 -15.89 -25.54
N GLY A 191 24.44 -15.43 -26.71
CA GLY A 191 25.37 -14.32 -26.85
C GLY A 191 24.85 -13.04 -26.19
N ASN A 192 25.58 -12.58 -25.16
CA ASN A 192 25.24 -11.40 -24.36
C ASN A 192 23.82 -11.40 -23.80
N LEU A 193 23.25 -12.57 -23.52
CA LEU A 193 21.85 -12.71 -23.09
C LEU A 193 21.51 -11.81 -21.89
N LYS A 194 22.32 -11.88 -20.83
CA LYS A 194 22.10 -11.08 -19.61
C LYS A 194 22.09 -9.57 -19.89
N TYR A 195 23.03 -9.10 -20.70
CA TYR A 195 23.14 -7.68 -21.06
C TYR A 195 21.94 -7.23 -21.89
N ARG A 196 21.55 -8.00 -22.92
CA ARG A 196 20.39 -7.68 -23.78
C ARG A 196 19.07 -7.62 -23.00
N VAL A 197 18.88 -8.54 -22.06
CA VAL A 197 17.69 -8.52 -21.18
C VAL A 197 17.71 -7.28 -20.30
N TRP A 198 18.86 -6.93 -19.70
CA TRP A 198 19.01 -5.71 -18.90
C TRP A 198 18.79 -4.42 -19.71
N GLU A 199 19.34 -4.35 -20.93
CA GLU A 199 19.17 -3.20 -21.83
C GLU A 199 17.70 -2.99 -22.21
N LYS A 200 16.97 -4.07 -22.53
CA LYS A 200 15.52 -4.00 -22.74
C LYS A 200 14.76 -3.58 -21.49
N MET A 201 15.18 -4.06 -20.32
CA MET A 201 14.60 -3.69 -19.03
C MET A 201 14.78 -2.19 -18.75
N LEU A 202 15.90 -1.59 -19.17
CA LEU A 202 16.11 -0.16 -19.05
C LEU A 202 15.07 0.65 -19.84
N GLY A 203 14.64 0.15 -21.00
CA GLY A 203 13.58 0.78 -21.81
C GLY A 203 12.18 0.71 -21.20
N THR A 204 11.94 -0.21 -20.25
CA THR A 204 10.64 -0.35 -19.58
C THR A 204 10.58 0.33 -18.22
N VAL A 205 11.73 0.54 -17.57
CA VAL A 205 11.85 1.20 -16.26
C VAL A 205 11.88 2.72 -16.42
N GLN A 206 10.99 3.42 -15.74
CA GLN A 206 11.01 4.89 -15.68
C GLN A 206 11.92 5.35 -14.53
N TYR A 207 12.87 6.23 -14.83
CA TYR A 207 13.69 6.89 -13.82
C TYR A 207 13.22 8.34 -13.64
N THR A 208 12.79 8.68 -12.43
CA THR A 208 12.46 10.07 -12.05
C THR A 208 13.45 10.52 -10.97
N PRO A 209 14.21 11.60 -11.19
CA PRO A 209 15.29 12.00 -10.28
C PRO A 209 14.80 12.62 -8.96
N VAL A 210 13.51 12.95 -8.87
CA VAL A 210 12.90 13.57 -7.70
C VAL A 210 11.67 12.78 -7.29
N THR A 211 11.51 12.55 -5.98
CA THR A 211 10.34 11.90 -5.38
C THR A 211 9.73 12.83 -4.32
N LEU A 212 8.41 12.70 -4.14
CA LEU A 212 7.64 13.45 -3.15
C LEU A 212 7.63 12.70 -1.82
N ASP A 213 7.97 13.37 -0.72
CA ASP A 213 7.96 12.79 0.62
C ASP A 213 6.55 12.88 1.24
N PRO A 214 5.86 11.75 1.47
CA PRO A 214 4.54 11.74 2.11
C PRO A 214 4.52 12.37 3.50
N ASN A 215 5.64 12.34 4.24
CA ASN A 215 5.72 12.90 5.60
C ASN A 215 5.78 14.43 5.61
N THR A 216 6.04 15.04 4.46
CA THR A 216 6.05 16.50 4.28
C THR A 216 4.78 17.03 3.60
N ALA A 217 3.90 16.13 3.15
CA ALA A 217 2.68 16.51 2.44
C ALA A 217 1.69 17.21 3.38
N HIS A 218 1.16 18.35 2.93
CA HIS A 218 0.05 19.00 3.64
C HIS A 218 -1.17 18.07 3.69
N PRO A 219 -1.96 18.02 4.79
CA PRO A 219 -3.09 17.08 4.94
C PRO A 219 -4.15 17.10 3.83
N ASN A 220 -4.23 18.19 3.06
CA ASN A 220 -5.15 18.36 1.93
C ASN A 220 -4.55 17.90 0.59
N LEU A 221 -3.36 17.30 0.60
CA LEU A 221 -2.69 16.78 -0.58
C LEU A 221 -2.65 15.26 -0.54
N SER A 222 -2.81 14.63 -1.71
CA SER A 222 -2.61 13.21 -1.94
C SER A 222 -1.50 13.01 -2.95
N LEU A 223 -0.64 12.02 -2.68
CA LEU A 223 0.45 11.64 -3.56
C LEU A 223 0.06 10.42 -4.39
N SER A 224 0.56 10.31 -5.62
CA SER A 224 0.45 9.09 -6.42
C SER A 224 1.32 7.96 -5.85
N GLU A 225 1.01 6.71 -6.22
CA GLU A 225 1.73 5.53 -5.72
C GLU A 225 3.22 5.53 -6.07
N ASP A 226 3.56 6.06 -7.24
CA ASP A 226 4.92 6.25 -7.73
C ASP A 226 5.63 7.49 -7.11
N LEU A 227 4.97 8.21 -6.20
CA LEU A 227 5.48 9.39 -5.49
C LEU A 227 5.97 10.53 -6.39
N ILE A 228 5.48 10.62 -7.64
CA ILE A 228 5.88 11.68 -8.59
C ILE A 228 4.78 12.69 -8.89
N ARG A 229 3.54 12.47 -8.41
CA ARG A 229 2.42 13.41 -8.62
C ARG A 229 1.77 13.77 -7.30
N VAL A 230 1.34 15.02 -7.21
CA VAL A 230 0.53 15.55 -6.11
C VAL A 230 -0.82 16.01 -6.65
N ARG A 231 -1.88 15.74 -5.88
CA ARG A 231 -3.24 16.21 -6.15
C ARG A 231 -3.83 16.77 -4.87
N TYR A 232 -4.82 17.64 -5.00
CA TYR A 232 -5.67 17.95 -3.84
C TYR A 232 -6.52 16.72 -3.52
N SER A 233 -6.58 16.38 -2.24
CA SER A 233 -7.46 15.35 -1.69
C SER A 233 -8.92 15.78 -1.91
N ALA A 234 -9.49 15.42 -3.05
CA ALA A 234 -10.90 15.68 -3.33
C ALA A 234 -11.76 14.69 -2.54
N LEU A 235 -12.71 15.19 -1.75
CA LEU A 235 -13.80 14.37 -1.25
C LEU A 235 -14.64 13.92 -2.46
N THR A 236 -14.61 12.62 -2.76
CA THR A 236 -15.46 12.05 -3.80
C THR A 236 -16.90 12.05 -3.30
N VAL A 237 -17.73 12.94 -3.84
CA VAL A 237 -19.16 12.97 -3.55
C VAL A 237 -19.89 12.25 -4.68
N GLN A 238 -20.77 11.31 -4.36
CA GLN A 238 -21.47 10.48 -5.35
C GLN A 238 -22.39 11.27 -6.30
N ARG A 239 -22.74 12.50 -5.93
CA ARG A 239 -23.63 13.38 -6.69
C ARG A 239 -23.17 14.83 -6.60
N LYS A 240 -23.63 15.65 -7.55
CA LYS A 240 -23.36 17.10 -7.55
C LYS A 240 -24.11 17.78 -6.39
N LEU A 241 -23.35 18.34 -5.44
CA LEU A 241 -23.90 19.07 -4.30
C LEU A 241 -24.49 20.42 -4.75
N GLN A 242 -25.72 20.68 -4.32
CA GLN A 242 -26.40 21.98 -4.54
C GLN A 242 -26.34 22.87 -3.29
N ARG A 243 -26.33 22.27 -2.11
CA ARG A 243 -26.29 22.97 -0.83
C ARG A 243 -25.58 22.11 0.22
N VAL A 244 -24.57 22.68 0.86
CA VAL A 244 -23.82 22.03 1.95
C VAL A 244 -24.23 22.67 3.28
N ARG A 245 -24.50 21.83 4.27
CA ARG A 245 -24.69 22.24 5.65
C ARG A 245 -23.37 22.07 6.40
N VAL A 246 -23.00 23.07 7.17
CA VAL A 246 -21.84 23.04 8.07
C VAL A 246 -22.35 23.16 9.50
N GLN A 247 -22.01 22.21 10.36
CA GLN A 247 -22.39 22.21 11.78
C GLN A 247 -21.14 22.17 12.65
N LEU A 248 -21.01 23.14 13.54
CA LEU A 248 -19.98 23.20 14.57
C LEU A 248 -20.59 22.72 15.89
N ASP A 249 -20.06 21.62 16.40
CA ASP A 249 -20.30 21.11 17.74
C ASP A 249 -19.07 21.46 18.60
N TRP A 250 -19.16 22.57 19.32
CA TRP A 250 -18.04 23.10 20.08
C TRP A 250 -17.63 22.17 21.23
N ASP A 251 -18.60 21.65 21.96
CA ASP A 251 -18.38 20.82 23.14
C ASP A 251 -17.75 19.48 22.78
N ARG A 252 -18.15 18.90 21.63
CA ARG A 252 -17.56 17.66 21.13
C ARG A 252 -16.31 17.89 20.28
N GLY A 253 -15.98 19.14 19.96
CA GLY A 253 -14.85 19.49 19.12
C GLY A 253 -14.99 18.96 17.70
N GLU A 254 -16.19 19.05 17.12
CA GLU A 254 -16.46 18.53 15.78
C GLU A 254 -16.97 19.63 14.83
N VAL A 255 -16.53 19.60 13.57
CA VAL A 255 -17.15 20.35 12.47
C VAL A 255 -17.56 19.35 11.41
N SER A 256 -18.85 19.19 11.20
CA SER A 256 -19.42 18.29 10.19
C SER A 256 -19.92 19.05 8.97
N PHE A 257 -19.68 18.45 7.81
CA PHE A 257 -20.16 18.89 6.51
C PHE A 257 -21.14 17.82 6.02
N SER A 258 -22.36 18.21 5.66
CA SER A 258 -23.39 17.30 5.16
C SER A 258 -24.08 17.84 3.92
N ASP A 259 -24.60 16.95 3.07
CA ASP A 259 -25.51 17.32 1.99
C ASP A 259 -26.83 17.79 2.61
N SER A 260 -27.24 19.02 2.36
CA SER A 260 -28.45 19.56 2.97
C SER A 260 -29.75 18.95 2.41
N SER A 261 -29.69 18.19 1.32
CA SER A 261 -30.87 17.56 0.70
C SER A 261 -31.37 16.35 1.50
N ASP A 262 -30.46 15.54 2.04
CA ASP A 262 -30.76 14.32 2.79
C ASP A 262 -30.03 14.21 4.14
N ASN A 263 -29.26 15.24 4.51
CA ASN A 263 -28.40 15.29 5.70
C ASN A 263 -27.34 14.18 5.74
N THR A 264 -26.96 13.60 4.60
CA THR A 264 -25.85 12.64 4.55
C THR A 264 -24.55 13.35 4.91
N THR A 265 -23.84 12.82 5.91
CA THR A 265 -22.52 13.34 6.31
C THR A 265 -21.51 13.11 5.18
N LEU A 266 -20.95 14.20 4.67
CA LEU A 266 -19.87 14.21 3.68
C LEU A 266 -18.53 13.99 4.36
N TYR A 267 -18.29 14.72 5.45
CA TYR A 267 -17.06 14.63 6.23
C TYR A 267 -17.23 15.27 7.61
N THR A 268 -16.53 14.76 8.61
CA THR A 268 -16.48 15.35 9.96
C THR A 268 -15.03 15.53 10.39
N PHE A 269 -14.63 16.79 10.61
CA PHE A 269 -13.37 17.13 11.26
C PHE A 269 -13.54 17.05 12.77
N LYS A 270 -12.56 16.45 13.46
CA LYS A 270 -12.50 16.47 14.92
C LYS A 270 -11.26 17.23 15.37
N HIS A 271 -11.44 18.24 16.21
CA HIS A 271 -10.36 19.05 16.76
C HIS A 271 -10.77 19.71 18.08
N SER A 272 -9.82 19.89 19.00
CA SER A 272 -10.09 20.65 20.23
C SER A 272 -9.88 22.13 19.98
N PHE A 273 -10.97 22.86 19.76
CA PHE A 273 -10.96 24.29 19.49
C PHE A 273 -10.73 25.10 20.78
N THR A 274 -9.70 25.93 20.80
CA THR A 274 -9.34 26.77 21.96
C THR A 274 -9.62 28.25 21.71
N GLU A 275 -9.83 28.64 20.46
CA GLU A 275 -10.00 30.02 20.02
C GLU A 275 -11.24 30.16 19.14
N ARG A 276 -11.77 31.37 19.09
CA ARG A 276 -12.98 31.70 18.31
C ARG A 276 -12.82 31.30 16.85
N LEU A 277 -13.77 30.53 16.35
CA LEU A 277 -13.83 30.13 14.95
C LEU A 277 -14.70 31.10 14.13
N PHE A 278 -14.30 31.31 12.88
CA PHE A 278 -15.06 32.08 11.91
C PHE A 278 -15.30 31.22 10.66
N PRO A 279 -16.47 31.32 10.01
CA PRO A 279 -16.69 30.66 8.74
C PRO A 279 -15.78 31.29 7.67
N VAL A 280 -15.11 30.43 6.90
CA VAL A 280 -14.25 30.82 5.78
C VAL A 280 -14.89 30.35 4.48
N PHE A 281 -14.92 31.22 3.47
CA PHE A 281 -15.49 30.95 2.16
C PHE A 281 -14.41 31.07 1.07
N GLY A 282 -14.36 30.12 0.15
CA GLY A 282 -13.41 30.11 -0.97
C GLY A 282 -13.83 31.02 -2.14
N PRO A 283 -12.99 31.14 -3.20
CA PRO A 283 -13.17 32.09 -4.30
C PRO A 283 -14.35 31.82 -5.28
N GLY A 284 -15.40 31.12 -4.85
CA GLY A 284 -16.57 30.80 -5.67
C GLY A 284 -17.79 31.70 -5.37
N SER A 285 -18.72 31.77 -6.32
CA SER A 285 -20.02 32.42 -6.10
C SER A 285 -20.88 31.59 -5.13
N LEU A 286 -20.85 31.96 -3.85
CA LEU A 286 -21.55 31.27 -2.77
C LEU A 286 -22.72 32.12 -2.23
N ARG A 287 -23.79 31.45 -1.80
CA ARG A 287 -24.94 32.09 -1.15
C ARG A 287 -25.24 31.40 0.18
N ILE A 288 -25.18 32.14 1.28
CA ILE A 288 -25.65 31.67 2.58
C ILE A 288 -27.18 31.57 2.53
N CYS A 289 -27.71 30.38 2.80
CA CYS A 289 -29.15 30.13 2.81
C CYS A 289 -29.70 30.28 4.25
N PRO A 290 -30.81 31.00 4.47
CA PRO A 290 -31.44 31.08 5.78
C PRO A 290 -31.99 29.71 6.21
N LEU A 291 -31.84 29.37 7.49
CA LEU A 291 -32.51 28.21 8.08
C LEU A 291 -33.97 28.54 8.35
N LYS A 292 -34.89 27.68 7.92
CA LYS A 292 -36.29 27.74 8.39
C LYS A 292 -36.32 27.20 9.82
N VAL A 293 -36.56 28.10 10.79
CA VAL A 293 -36.80 27.74 12.18
C VAL A 293 -38.30 27.49 12.34
N SER A 294 -38.70 26.26 12.66
CA SER A 294 -40.06 25.94 13.07
C SER A 294 -40.05 25.73 14.58
N VAL A 295 -40.84 26.52 15.31
CA VAL A 295 -41.10 26.32 16.74
C VAL A 295 -42.37 25.51 16.85
N THR A 296 -42.26 24.25 17.26
CA THR A 296 -43.40 23.49 17.79
C THR A 296 -43.61 23.92 19.23
N VAL A 297 -44.71 24.63 19.48
CA VAL A 297 -45.18 24.94 20.82
C VAL A 297 -45.95 23.71 21.30
N GLU A 298 -45.49 23.10 22.39
CA GLU A 298 -46.26 22.09 23.15
C GLU A 298 -47.43 22.73 23.89
#